data_AF-A0A2S9E3C1-F1
#
_entry.id   AF-A0A2S9E3C1-F1
#
_cell.length_a   1.000
_cell.length_b   1.000
_cell.length_c   1.000
_cell.angle_alpha   90.00
_cell.angle_beta   90.00
_cell.angle_gamma   90.00
#
_symmetry.space_group_name_H-M   'P 1'
#
loop_
_entity.id
_entity.type
_entity.pdbx_description
1 polymer ?
#
loop_
_entity_poly.entity_id
_entity_poly.type
_entity_poly.pdbx_seq_one_letter_code
_entity_poly.pdbx_strand_id
1 'polypeptide(L)'
;MDSSPADDGLDGWPHPDPKTAARMLEEAKRVDARTQELVAQNLQSARSKWKPAVFFTYIATFLLVFTGPLGHLGISDAYAGRLCATLLILPMLMYTLLIQGANHRESASAVIVLKGRKLVSVLFAVLLFAALPTASMLGIAIPWWMCLVTAALIVLPMAASTLAGRRRTGNQVQQSRRAWNLAPLNLRTRLGTLAAALYLGIAIFSLYFSWFALAQFVMSMLMLALVILGASSRGLVKLGAHWRDQEWFAFGLSFFLYQLSMLVAIRTTWDSPVVGVVSAIVVALPMALGALLSKQRS
;
A
#
# COMPACT_ATOMS: atom_id res chain seq x y z
N MET A 1 -68.74 31.02 -4.63
CA MET A 1 -68.51 29.91 -5.57
C MET A 1 -67.79 30.52 -6.75
N ASP A 2 -66.48 30.32 -6.83
CA ASP A 2 -65.71 30.47 -8.08
C ASP A 2 -64.37 29.78 -7.86
N SER A 3 -64.35 28.48 -8.15
CA SER A 3 -63.16 27.64 -8.17
C SER A 3 -62.70 27.55 -9.63
N SER A 4 -61.73 28.38 -10.00
CA SER A 4 -61.05 28.31 -11.29
C SER A 4 -60.07 27.14 -11.29
N PRO A 5 -60.16 26.18 -12.23
CA PRO A 5 -59.20 25.09 -12.33
C PRO A 5 -57.94 25.61 -13.02
N ALA A 6 -56.81 25.58 -12.31
CA ALA A 6 -55.49 25.75 -12.90
C ALA A 6 -55.14 24.47 -13.67
N ASP A 7 -55.44 24.47 -14.96
CA ASP A 7 -54.95 23.50 -15.93
C ASP A 7 -53.55 23.96 -16.37
N ASP A 8 -52.56 23.69 -15.51
CA ASP A 8 -51.16 24.01 -15.75
C ASP A 8 -50.56 23.04 -16.77
N GLY A 9 -50.63 23.47 -18.04
CA GLY A 9 -50.08 22.77 -19.20
C GLY A 9 -48.61 22.37 -19.03
N LEU A 10 -48.37 21.09 -18.77
CA LEU A 10 -47.05 20.45 -18.85
C LEU A 10 -46.77 19.86 -20.25
N ASP A 11 -47.65 20.06 -21.22
CA ASP A 11 -47.55 19.50 -22.59
C ASP A 11 -46.61 20.29 -23.53
N GLY A 12 -45.97 21.35 -23.03
CA GLY A 12 -45.16 22.27 -23.83
C GLY A 12 -43.65 22.09 -23.74
N TRP A 13 -43.12 21.06 -23.06
CA TRP A 13 -41.66 20.84 -23.05
C TRP A 13 -41.23 20.32 -24.42
N PRO A 14 -40.39 21.07 -25.18
CA PRO A 14 -39.93 20.60 -26.48
C PRO A 14 -39.17 19.29 -26.27
N HIS A 15 -39.74 18.18 -26.78
CA HIS A 15 -39.05 16.90 -26.78
C HIS A 15 -37.73 17.07 -27.53
N PRO A 16 -36.58 16.85 -26.87
CA PRO A 16 -35.29 17.00 -27.53
C PRO A 16 -35.25 16.06 -28.73
N ASP A 17 -34.95 16.60 -29.92
CA ASP A 17 -34.75 15.83 -31.14
C ASP A 17 -33.87 14.60 -30.82
N PRO A 18 -34.30 13.36 -31.16
CA PRO A 18 -33.55 12.13 -30.90
C PRO A 18 -32.06 12.22 -31.27
N LYS A 19 -31.72 12.99 -32.32
CA LYS A 19 -30.33 13.22 -32.74
C LYS A 19 -29.53 14.04 -31.72
N THR A 20 -30.16 15.03 -31.08
CA THR A 20 -29.55 15.85 -30.02
C THR A 20 -29.32 15.02 -28.76
N ALA A 21 -30.28 14.18 -28.38
CA ALA A 21 -30.14 13.26 -27.25
C ALA A 21 -28.99 12.25 -27.47
N ALA A 22 -28.87 11.70 -28.69
CA ALA A 22 -27.76 10.80 -29.04
C ALA A 22 -26.39 11.49 -28.96
N ARG A 23 -26.27 12.74 -29.44
CA ARG A 23 -25.03 13.53 -29.33
C ARG A 23 -24.67 13.83 -27.88
N MET A 24 -25.64 14.26 -27.07
CA MET A 24 -25.40 14.52 -25.64
C MET A 24 -24.96 13.25 -24.90
N LEU A 25 -25.52 12.09 -25.24
CA LEU A 25 -25.11 10.81 -24.64
C LEU A 25 -23.70 10.38 -25.08
N GLU A 26 -23.32 10.63 -26.34
CA GLU A 26 -21.95 10.39 -26.81
C GLU A 26 -20.94 11.34 -26.18
N GLU A 27 -21.26 12.63 -26.08
CA GLU A 27 -20.43 13.63 -25.38
C GLU A 27 -20.30 13.29 -23.90
N ALA A 28 -21.40 12.90 -23.23
CA ALA A 28 -21.37 12.45 -21.85
C ALA A 28 -20.44 11.24 -21.68
N LYS A 29 -20.50 10.24 -22.57
CA LYS A 29 -19.58 9.09 -22.57
C LYS A 29 -18.12 9.50 -22.78
N ARG A 30 -17.85 10.45 -23.69
CA ARG A 30 -16.49 10.97 -23.94
C ARG A 30 -15.94 11.73 -22.74
N VAL A 31 -16.78 12.55 -22.09
CA VAL A 31 -16.43 13.29 -20.88
C VAL A 31 -16.20 12.32 -19.72
N ASP A 32 -17.05 11.31 -19.54
CA ASP A 32 -16.87 10.28 -18.51
C ASP A 32 -15.58 9.48 -18.74
N ALA A 33 -15.32 9.04 -19.97
CA ALA A 33 -14.07 8.34 -20.32
C ALA A 33 -12.82 9.17 -20.01
N ARG A 34 -12.80 10.46 -20.40
CA ARG A 34 -11.69 11.38 -20.08
C ARG A 34 -11.54 11.59 -18.57
N THR A 35 -12.65 11.70 -17.85
CA THR A 35 -12.64 11.90 -16.39
C THR A 35 -12.08 10.64 -15.71
N GLN A 36 -12.48 9.46 -16.13
CA GLN A 36 -11.96 8.18 -15.64
C GLN A 36 -10.47 8.03 -15.93
N GLU A 37 -10.00 8.41 -17.11
CA GLU A 37 -8.58 8.40 -17.46
C GLU A 37 -7.76 9.35 -16.58
N LEU A 38 -8.24 10.58 -16.38
CA LEU A 38 -7.58 11.55 -15.49
C LEU A 38 -7.56 11.07 -14.03
N VAL A 39 -8.64 10.44 -13.55
CA VAL A 39 -8.69 9.83 -12.21
C VAL A 39 -7.68 8.67 -12.10
N ALA A 40 -7.57 7.82 -13.11
CA ALA A 40 -6.60 6.73 -13.14
C ALA A 40 -5.14 7.26 -13.12
N GLN A 41 -4.82 8.26 -13.94
CA GLN A 41 -3.49 8.89 -13.96
C GLN A 41 -3.14 9.55 -12.60
N ASN A 42 -4.13 10.15 -11.92
CA ASN A 42 -3.96 10.73 -10.59
C ASN A 42 -3.63 9.68 -9.53
N LEU A 43 -4.39 8.58 -9.50
CA LEU A 43 -4.15 7.48 -8.57
C LEU A 43 -2.77 6.85 -8.80
N GLN A 44 -2.36 6.68 -10.05
CA GLN A 44 -1.05 6.15 -10.41
C GLN A 44 0.10 7.08 -9.94
N SER A 45 -0.04 8.39 -10.13
CA SER A 45 0.98 9.38 -9.72
C SER A 45 1.14 9.47 -8.19
N ALA A 46 0.07 9.20 -7.43
CA ALA A 46 0.10 9.15 -5.98
C ALA A 46 0.76 7.86 -5.47
N ARG A 47 0.32 6.71 -5.98
CA ARG A 47 0.86 5.39 -5.62
C ARG A 47 2.34 5.27 -5.94
N SER A 48 2.77 5.83 -7.07
CA SER A 48 4.18 5.84 -7.46
C SER A 48 5.10 6.62 -6.53
N LYS A 49 4.60 7.51 -5.64
CA LYS A 49 5.42 8.18 -4.60
C LYS A 49 5.96 7.15 -3.62
N TRP A 50 5.08 6.25 -3.19
CA TRP A 50 5.33 5.39 -2.06
C TRP A 50 6.02 4.10 -2.44
N LYS A 51 5.94 3.70 -3.72
CA LYS A 51 6.60 2.49 -4.22
C LYS A 51 8.07 2.41 -3.85
N PRO A 52 8.92 3.38 -4.20
CA PRO A 52 10.33 3.34 -3.84
C PRO A 52 10.56 3.32 -2.33
N ALA A 53 9.82 4.12 -1.56
CA ALA A 53 10.00 4.21 -0.12
C ALA A 53 9.65 2.90 0.61
N VAL A 54 8.52 2.26 0.27
CA VAL A 54 8.11 0.98 0.85
C VAL A 54 9.09 -0.13 0.49
N PHE A 55 9.54 -0.20 -0.76
CA PHE A 55 10.54 -1.19 -1.17
C PHE A 55 11.90 -0.95 -0.51
N PHE A 56 12.33 0.31 -0.39
CA PHE A 56 13.59 0.64 0.27
C PHE A 56 13.58 0.21 1.73
N THR A 57 12.54 0.60 2.46
CA THR A 57 12.40 0.30 3.89
C THR A 57 12.28 -1.20 4.12
N TYR A 58 11.55 -1.93 3.28
CA TYR A 58 11.49 -3.39 3.29
C TYR A 58 12.86 -4.03 3.05
N ILE A 59 13.54 -3.68 1.95
CA ILE A 59 14.83 -4.29 1.57
C ILE A 59 15.90 -3.96 2.60
N ALA A 60 15.99 -2.69 3.03
CA ALA A 60 16.93 -2.25 4.05
C ALA A 60 16.72 -3.02 5.36
N THR A 61 15.47 -3.13 5.81
CA THR A 61 15.13 -3.85 7.05
C THR A 61 15.46 -5.34 6.91
N PHE A 62 15.06 -5.96 5.81
CA PHE A 62 15.38 -7.36 5.52
C PHE A 62 16.89 -7.60 5.57
N LEU A 63 17.69 -6.80 4.85
CA LEU A 63 19.14 -6.96 4.85
C LEU A 63 19.75 -6.69 6.23
N LEU A 64 19.27 -5.68 6.95
CA LEU A 64 19.74 -5.35 8.29
C LEU A 64 19.44 -6.45 9.31
N VAL A 65 18.35 -7.19 9.17
CA VAL A 65 18.07 -8.37 10.01
C VAL A 65 19.20 -9.40 9.91
N PHE A 66 19.78 -9.59 8.72
CA PHE A 66 20.85 -10.55 8.50
C PHE A 66 22.25 -9.98 8.85
N THR A 67 22.37 -8.75 9.36
CA THR A 67 23.68 -8.19 9.74
C THR A 67 24.00 -8.34 11.22
N GLY A 68 24.91 -9.24 11.55
CA GLY A 68 25.52 -9.37 12.88
C GLY A 68 25.01 -10.57 13.69
N PRO A 69 25.72 -10.93 14.77
CA PRO A 69 25.39 -12.08 15.59
C PRO A 69 24.10 -11.83 16.39
N LEU A 70 23.05 -12.58 16.05
CA LEU A 70 21.78 -12.62 16.80
C LEU A 70 21.93 -13.35 18.15
N GLY A 71 23.09 -13.97 18.40
CA GLY A 71 23.40 -14.76 19.59
C GLY A 71 23.27 -14.03 20.94
N HIS A 72 23.18 -12.70 20.97
CA HIS A 72 22.92 -11.95 22.21
C HIS A 72 21.46 -12.08 22.71
N LEU A 73 20.53 -12.60 21.90
CA LEU A 73 19.12 -12.76 22.28
C LEU A 73 18.82 -14.14 22.90
N GLY A 74 19.77 -15.07 22.98
CA GLY A 74 19.52 -16.44 23.47
C GLY A 74 18.51 -17.25 22.63
N ILE A 75 18.05 -16.69 21.51
CA ILE A 75 17.18 -17.30 20.52
C ILE A 75 18.11 -17.97 19.51
N SER A 76 17.90 -19.27 19.21
CA SER A 76 18.72 -19.92 18.18
C SER A 76 18.63 -19.14 16.87
N ASP A 77 19.75 -18.97 16.16
CA ASP A 77 19.82 -18.18 14.93
C ASP A 77 18.77 -18.62 13.89
N ALA A 78 18.39 -19.91 13.90
CA ALA A 78 17.35 -20.50 13.08
C ALA A 78 15.91 -20.09 13.46
N TYR A 79 15.67 -19.72 14.71
CA TYR A 79 14.37 -19.21 15.17
C TYR A 79 14.26 -17.73 14.79
N ALA A 80 15.27 -16.91 15.06
CA ALA A 80 15.30 -15.50 14.68
C ALA A 80 15.14 -15.28 13.16
N GLY A 81 15.77 -16.11 12.33
CA GLY A 81 15.60 -16.07 10.87
C GLY A 81 14.18 -16.41 10.39
N ARG A 82 13.51 -17.38 11.03
CA ARG A 82 12.10 -17.73 10.72
C ARG A 82 11.13 -16.64 11.14
N LEU A 83 11.35 -16.09 12.34
CA LEU A 83 10.56 -14.97 12.86
C LEU A 83 10.64 -13.76 11.92
N CYS A 84 11.84 -13.42 11.45
CA CYS A 84 12.01 -12.29 10.55
C CYS A 84 11.45 -12.52 9.15
N ALA A 85 11.55 -13.73 8.61
CA ALA A 85 10.97 -14.07 7.32
C ALA A 85 9.45 -13.92 7.31
N THR A 86 8.76 -14.47 8.32
CA THR A 86 7.29 -14.41 8.39
C THR A 86 6.79 -12.97 8.61
N LEU A 87 7.44 -12.21 9.49
CA LEU A 87 7.07 -10.82 9.77
C LEU A 87 7.32 -9.86 8.61
N LEU A 88 8.33 -10.11 7.78
CA LEU A 88 8.64 -9.23 6.65
C LEU A 88 7.77 -9.56 5.44
N ILE A 89 7.58 -10.85 5.16
CA ILE A 89 6.85 -11.31 3.98
C ILE A 89 5.38 -10.86 4.04
N LEU A 90 4.72 -10.95 5.19
CA LEU A 90 3.28 -10.71 5.27
C LEU A 90 2.86 -9.25 5.03
N PRO A 91 3.47 -8.23 5.66
CA PRO A 91 3.23 -6.83 5.34
C PRO A 91 3.56 -6.51 3.89
N MET A 92 4.60 -7.14 3.32
CA MET A 92 4.93 -6.99 1.91
C MET A 92 3.87 -7.62 1.01
N LEU A 93 3.34 -8.78 1.37
CA LEU A 93 2.22 -9.43 0.68
C LEU A 93 0.94 -8.59 0.75
N MET A 94 0.65 -8.01 1.91
CA MET A 94 -0.45 -7.06 2.06
C MET A 94 -0.28 -5.90 1.08
N TYR A 95 0.92 -5.32 1.04
CA TYR A 95 1.26 -4.22 0.16
C TYR A 95 1.15 -4.60 -1.33
N THR A 96 1.64 -5.78 -1.74
CA THR A 96 1.54 -6.23 -3.13
C THR A 96 0.08 -6.43 -3.56
N LEU A 97 -0.77 -6.99 -2.69
CA LEU A 97 -2.21 -7.16 -2.96
C LEU A 97 -2.95 -5.82 -3.05
N LEU A 98 -2.64 -4.88 -2.14
CA LEU A 98 -3.17 -3.53 -2.19
C LEU A 98 -2.77 -2.83 -3.49
N ILE A 99 -1.51 -2.98 -3.92
CA ILE A 99 -1.02 -2.46 -5.20
C ILE A 99 -1.71 -3.14 -6.38
N GLN A 100 -1.87 -4.47 -6.33
CA GLN A 100 -2.50 -5.21 -7.41
C GLN A 100 -3.93 -4.72 -7.63
N GLY A 101 -4.68 -4.56 -6.55
CA GLY A 101 -6.04 -4.05 -6.64
C GLY A 101 -6.13 -2.57 -7.01
N ALA A 102 -5.15 -1.78 -6.59
CA ALA A 102 -4.94 -0.45 -7.13
C ALA A 102 -4.77 -0.47 -8.66
N ASN A 103 -3.90 -1.34 -9.19
CA ASN A 103 -3.59 -1.42 -10.62
C ASN A 103 -4.74 -2.05 -11.43
N HIS A 104 -5.56 -2.94 -10.84
CA HIS A 104 -6.70 -3.58 -11.52
C HIS A 104 -7.75 -2.57 -12.01
N ARG A 105 -7.89 -1.40 -11.36
CA ARG A 105 -8.73 -0.30 -11.86
C ARG A 105 -8.17 0.35 -13.13
N GLU A 106 -6.88 0.23 -13.37
CA GLU A 106 -6.14 0.93 -14.42
C GLU A 106 -5.84 0.00 -15.62
N SER A 107 -5.98 -1.33 -15.45
CA SER A 107 -5.39 -2.32 -16.33
C SER A 107 -6.45 -3.17 -17.06
N ALA A 108 -7.24 -2.55 -17.92
CA ALA A 108 -7.90 -3.30 -19.00
C ALA A 108 -6.93 -3.63 -20.16
N SER A 109 -5.69 -3.08 -20.20
CA SER A 109 -4.84 -3.23 -21.40
C SER A 109 -3.31 -3.18 -21.22
N ALA A 110 -2.75 -3.20 -20.00
CA ALA A 110 -1.29 -3.10 -19.85
C ALA A 110 -0.61 -4.47 -19.72
N VAL A 111 -0.36 -5.14 -20.85
CA VAL A 111 0.59 -6.27 -20.90
C VAL A 111 1.99 -5.72 -20.56
N ILE A 112 2.57 -6.16 -19.44
CA ILE A 112 3.91 -5.75 -19.02
C ILE A 112 4.93 -6.46 -19.92
N VAL A 113 5.26 -5.84 -21.05
CA VAL A 113 6.39 -6.29 -21.88
C VAL A 113 7.69 -5.82 -21.22
N LEU A 114 8.36 -6.74 -20.52
CA LEU A 114 9.69 -6.53 -19.96
C LEU A 114 10.71 -6.44 -21.11
N LYS A 115 11.09 -5.22 -21.49
CA LYS A 115 12.21 -5.00 -22.41
C LYS A 115 13.52 -5.55 -21.80
N GLY A 116 14.41 -6.12 -22.61
CA GLY A 116 15.65 -6.79 -22.15
C GLY A 116 16.49 -5.98 -21.15
N ARG A 117 16.62 -4.66 -21.31
CA ARG A 117 17.33 -3.78 -20.35
C ARG A 117 16.68 -3.75 -18.95
N LYS A 118 15.34 -3.84 -18.86
CA LYS A 118 14.63 -3.94 -17.58
C LYS A 118 14.85 -5.29 -16.93
N LEU A 119 14.88 -6.36 -17.73
CA LEU A 119 15.16 -7.71 -17.24
C LEU A 119 16.56 -7.78 -16.59
N VAL A 120 17.59 -7.24 -17.24
CA VAL A 120 18.96 -7.20 -16.69
C VAL A 120 19.01 -6.43 -15.36
N SER A 121 18.34 -5.26 -15.28
CA SER A 121 18.29 -4.49 -14.03
C SER A 121 17.57 -5.24 -12.90
N VAL A 122 16.50 -5.97 -13.22
CA VAL A 122 15.76 -6.77 -12.24
C VAL A 122 16.59 -7.96 -11.78
N LEU A 123 17.24 -8.68 -12.71
CA LEU A 123 18.13 -9.79 -12.38
C LEU A 123 19.29 -9.33 -11.50
N PHE A 124 19.92 -8.20 -11.84
CA PHE A 124 20.98 -7.62 -11.01
C PHE A 124 20.49 -7.29 -9.60
N ALA A 125 19.31 -6.67 -9.47
CA ALA A 125 18.72 -6.37 -8.16
C ALA A 125 18.41 -7.63 -7.35
N VAL A 126 17.89 -8.69 -7.99
CA VAL A 126 17.62 -9.99 -7.34
C VAL A 126 18.91 -10.66 -6.89
N LEU A 127 19.94 -10.67 -7.74
CA LEU A 127 21.25 -11.23 -7.40
C LEU A 127 21.89 -10.48 -6.23
N LEU A 128 21.86 -9.15 -6.27
CA LEU A 128 22.42 -8.31 -5.20
C LEU A 128 21.65 -8.50 -3.87
N PHE A 129 20.32 -8.60 -3.95
CA PHE A 129 19.47 -8.88 -2.80
C PHE A 129 19.74 -10.28 -2.20
N ALA A 130 19.98 -11.30 -3.03
CA ALA A 130 20.26 -12.65 -2.58
C ALA A 130 21.69 -12.84 -2.07
N ALA A 131 22.66 -12.10 -2.62
CA ALA A 131 24.07 -12.24 -2.27
C ALA A 131 24.37 -11.86 -0.82
N LEU A 132 23.79 -10.79 -0.28
CA LEU A 132 24.05 -10.36 1.10
C LEU A 132 23.56 -11.36 2.17
N PRO A 133 22.29 -11.81 2.15
CA PRO A 133 21.82 -12.84 3.08
C PRO A 133 22.63 -14.13 2.95
N THR A 134 22.98 -14.53 1.72
CA THR A 134 23.81 -15.73 1.49
C THR A 134 25.19 -15.57 2.10
N ALA A 135 25.85 -14.43 1.91
CA ALA A 135 27.15 -14.14 2.51
C ALA A 135 27.07 -14.12 4.05
N SER A 136 26.02 -13.53 4.62
CA SER A 136 25.75 -13.56 6.07
C SER A 136 25.59 -15.00 6.58
N MET A 137 24.85 -15.86 5.86
CA MET A 137 24.70 -17.28 6.20
C MET A 137 26.02 -18.06 6.13
N LEU A 138 26.97 -17.61 5.31
CA LEU A 138 28.33 -18.15 5.24
C LEU A 138 29.27 -17.61 6.34
N GLY A 139 28.75 -16.82 7.29
CA GLY A 139 29.52 -16.23 8.37
C GLY A 139 30.35 -15.01 7.97
N ILE A 140 30.14 -14.45 6.77
CA ILE A 140 30.83 -13.25 6.33
C ILE A 140 30.24 -12.05 7.05
N ALA A 141 31.06 -11.32 7.81
CA ALA A 141 30.64 -10.12 8.50
C ALA A 141 30.37 -8.99 7.49
N ILE A 142 29.09 -8.63 7.35
CA ILE A 142 28.66 -7.54 6.45
C ILE A 142 28.45 -6.26 7.27
N PRO A 143 29.15 -5.16 6.96
CA PRO A 143 28.88 -3.86 7.56
C PRO A 143 27.45 -3.38 7.28
N TRP A 144 26.76 -2.86 8.30
CA TRP A 144 25.36 -2.41 8.19
C TRP A 144 25.12 -1.37 7.09
N TRP A 145 26.11 -0.51 6.81
CA TRP A 145 25.99 0.52 5.77
C TRP A 145 25.91 -0.10 4.37
N MET A 146 26.51 -1.27 4.13
CA MET A 146 26.41 -1.98 2.85
C MET A 146 24.97 -2.42 2.58
N CYS A 147 24.20 -2.75 3.61
CA CYS A 147 22.79 -3.08 3.46
C CYS A 147 21.97 -1.87 2.99
N LEU A 148 22.25 -0.67 3.53
CA LEU A 148 21.59 0.56 3.10
C LEU A 148 21.98 0.94 1.67
N VAL A 149 23.27 0.82 1.33
CA VAL A 149 23.75 1.08 -0.04
C VAL A 149 23.10 0.11 -1.02
N THR A 150 23.06 -1.18 -0.71
CA THR A 150 22.39 -2.18 -1.54
C THR A 150 20.90 -1.88 -1.71
N ALA A 151 20.19 -1.58 -0.60
CA ALA A 151 18.79 -1.21 -0.66
C ALA A 151 18.57 0.02 -1.55
N ALA A 152 19.43 1.04 -1.44
CA ALA A 152 19.40 2.22 -2.28
C ALA A 152 19.64 1.87 -3.75
N LEU A 153 20.66 1.05 -4.07
CA LEU A 153 20.97 0.62 -5.44
C LEU A 153 19.82 -0.14 -6.10
N ILE A 154 19.13 -1.01 -5.35
CA ILE A 154 17.96 -1.75 -5.87
C ILE A 154 16.79 -0.81 -6.17
N VAL A 155 16.57 0.19 -5.32
CA VAL A 155 15.40 1.08 -5.41
C VAL A 155 15.63 2.29 -6.32
N LEU A 156 16.88 2.72 -6.52
CA LEU A 156 17.22 3.88 -7.35
C LEU A 156 16.62 3.83 -8.76
N PRO A 157 16.68 2.71 -9.52
CA PRO A 157 16.03 2.61 -10.82
C PRO A 157 14.51 2.80 -10.75
N MET A 158 13.87 2.27 -9.70
CA MET A 158 12.44 2.45 -9.47
C MET A 158 12.14 3.93 -9.19
N ALA A 159 12.87 4.56 -8.28
CA ALA A 159 12.72 5.98 -7.97
C ALA A 159 12.93 6.86 -9.22
N ALA A 160 13.99 6.63 -9.98
CA ALA A 160 14.30 7.36 -11.21
C ALA A 160 13.16 7.25 -12.24
N SER A 161 12.61 6.06 -12.45
CA SER A 161 11.48 5.86 -13.36
C SER A 161 10.21 6.59 -12.92
N THR A 162 9.91 6.61 -11.62
CA THR A 162 8.76 7.35 -11.06
C THR A 162 8.92 8.86 -11.20
N LEU A 163 10.14 9.38 -10.99
CA LEU A 163 10.46 10.80 -11.13
C LEU A 163 10.39 11.24 -12.60
N ALA A 164 10.93 10.43 -13.53
CA ALA A 164 10.87 10.70 -14.96
C ALA A 164 9.42 10.72 -15.48
N GLY A 165 8.56 9.81 -15.00
CA GLY A 165 7.14 9.77 -15.35
C GLY A 165 6.38 11.02 -14.88
N ARG A 166 6.70 11.54 -13.69
CA ARG A 166 6.07 12.76 -13.16
C ARG A 166 6.41 14.01 -13.92
N ARG A 167 7.66 14.18 -14.33
CA ARG A 167 8.09 15.35 -15.10
C ARG A 167 7.30 15.49 -16.41
N ARG A 168 6.87 14.37 -17.00
CA ARG A 168 6.08 14.34 -18.23
C ARG A 168 4.60 14.68 -18.04
N THR A 169 4.08 14.63 -16.81
CA THR A 169 2.63 14.72 -16.50
C THR A 169 2.27 15.92 -15.61
N GLY A 170 3.23 16.82 -15.35
CA GLY A 170 3.21 17.78 -14.22
C GLY A 170 2.02 18.74 -14.12
N ASN A 171 1.38 19.14 -15.23
CA ASN A 171 0.43 20.26 -15.19
C ASN A 171 -1.06 19.86 -15.23
N GLN A 172 -1.44 18.80 -15.94
CA GLN A 172 -2.87 18.40 -16.06
C GLN A 172 -3.40 17.61 -14.86
N VAL A 173 -2.51 16.96 -14.11
CA VAL A 173 -2.83 16.05 -12.98
C VAL A 173 -3.18 16.82 -11.69
N GLN A 174 -2.75 18.07 -11.55
CA GLN A 174 -2.89 18.82 -10.28
C GLN A 174 -4.31 19.31 -9.98
N GLN A 175 -5.07 19.76 -10.98
CA GLN A 175 -6.44 20.26 -10.76
C GLN A 175 -7.42 19.13 -10.43
N SER A 176 -7.35 18.02 -11.17
CA SER A 176 -8.21 16.84 -10.97
C SER A 176 -7.93 16.11 -9.63
N ARG A 177 -6.70 16.19 -9.11
CA ARG A 177 -6.34 15.71 -7.76
C ARG A 177 -7.12 16.39 -6.63
N ARG A 178 -7.43 17.68 -6.74
CA ARG A 178 -8.11 18.42 -5.67
C ARG A 178 -9.56 17.98 -5.49
N ALA A 179 -10.27 17.74 -6.60
CA ALA A 179 -11.66 17.30 -6.58
C ALA A 179 -11.81 15.87 -6.00
N TRP A 180 -10.93 14.94 -6.39
CA TRP A 180 -11.01 13.54 -5.95
C TRP A 180 -10.72 13.34 -4.45
N ASN A 181 -9.85 14.18 -3.87
CA ASN A 181 -9.45 14.06 -2.47
C ASN A 181 -10.56 14.45 -1.48
N LEU A 182 -11.66 15.06 -1.94
CA LEU A 182 -12.70 15.62 -1.06
C LEU A 182 -13.88 14.69 -0.76
N ALA A 183 -14.14 13.64 -1.55
CA ALA A 183 -15.28 12.77 -1.28
C ALA A 183 -15.12 12.04 0.10
N PRO A 184 -16.14 11.59 0.80
CA PRO A 184 -15.93 10.72 1.97
C PRO A 184 -15.53 9.30 1.55
N LEU A 185 -14.73 8.60 2.36
CA LEU A 185 -14.49 7.16 2.21
C LEU A 185 -15.77 6.37 2.56
N ASN A 186 -16.04 5.31 1.80
CA ASN A 186 -17.11 4.36 2.13
C ASN A 186 -16.78 3.66 3.46
N LEU A 187 -17.81 3.41 4.29
CA LEU A 187 -17.70 2.72 5.58
C LEU A 187 -16.92 1.41 5.47
N ARG A 188 -17.15 0.62 4.41
CA ARG A 188 -16.45 -0.66 4.20
C ARG A 188 -14.94 -0.47 4.02
N THR A 189 -14.53 0.55 3.26
CA THR A 189 -13.12 0.87 3.05
C THR A 189 -12.48 1.34 4.35
N ARG A 190 -13.20 2.14 5.17
CA ARG A 190 -12.71 2.55 6.50
C ARG A 190 -12.48 1.36 7.42
N LEU A 191 -13.44 0.45 7.51
CA LEU A 191 -13.30 -0.77 8.32
C LEU A 191 -12.13 -1.63 7.84
N GLY A 192 -11.93 -1.77 6.52
CA GLY A 192 -10.78 -2.49 5.96
C GLY A 192 -9.44 -1.81 6.29
N THR A 193 -9.37 -0.48 6.22
CA THR A 193 -8.17 0.29 6.61
C THR A 193 -7.89 0.15 8.10
N LEU A 194 -8.91 0.19 8.96
CA LEU A 194 -8.77 -0.03 10.41
C LEU A 194 -8.32 -1.46 10.71
N ALA A 195 -8.87 -2.46 10.02
CA ALA A 195 -8.45 -3.85 10.19
C ALA A 195 -6.98 -4.05 9.80
N ALA A 196 -6.51 -3.43 8.72
CA ALA A 196 -5.11 -3.47 8.33
C ALA A 196 -4.19 -2.72 9.32
N ALA A 197 -4.66 -1.61 9.90
CA ALA A 197 -3.93 -0.90 10.95
C ALA A 197 -3.79 -1.77 12.22
N LEU A 198 -4.89 -2.38 12.67
CA LEU A 198 -4.91 -3.30 13.80
C LEU A 198 -4.04 -4.52 13.54
N TYR A 199 -4.06 -5.07 12.33
CA TYR A 199 -3.20 -6.18 11.93
C TYR A 199 -1.73 -5.83 12.09
N LEU A 200 -1.27 -4.68 11.55
CA LEU A 200 0.12 -4.23 11.71
C LEU A 200 0.48 -4.00 13.18
N GLY A 201 -0.43 -3.39 13.95
CA GLY A 201 -0.26 -3.15 15.38
C GLY A 201 -0.14 -4.44 16.20
N ILE A 202 -1.02 -5.42 15.99
CA ILE A 202 -0.96 -6.68 16.72
C ILE A 202 0.24 -7.52 16.24
N ALA A 203 0.59 -7.45 14.96
CA ALA A 203 1.79 -8.12 14.45
C ALA A 203 3.05 -7.61 15.16
N ILE A 204 3.22 -6.29 15.34
CA ILE A 204 4.36 -5.75 16.10
C ILE A 204 4.24 -6.03 17.61
N PHE A 205 3.04 -5.93 18.19
CA PHE A 205 2.78 -6.24 19.60
C PHE A 205 3.24 -7.66 19.96
N SER A 206 2.93 -8.63 19.09
CA SER A 206 3.22 -10.04 19.34
C SER A 206 4.71 -10.33 19.49
N LEU A 207 5.60 -9.48 18.95
CA LEU A 207 7.05 -9.65 19.06
C LEU A 207 7.56 -9.63 20.51
N TYR A 208 6.81 -8.99 21.40
CA TYR A 208 7.22 -8.75 22.78
C TYR A 208 6.72 -9.85 23.74
N PHE A 209 6.25 -10.99 23.23
CA PHE A 209 5.69 -12.08 24.05
C PHE A 209 6.29 -13.45 23.74
N SER A 210 6.38 -14.31 24.75
CA SER A 210 6.92 -15.68 24.61
C SER A 210 6.06 -16.60 23.73
N TRP A 211 4.76 -16.34 23.63
CA TRP A 211 3.82 -17.09 22.77
C TRP A 211 3.78 -16.56 21.32
N PHE A 212 4.77 -15.75 20.94
CA PHE A 212 4.90 -15.12 19.64
C PHE A 212 4.71 -16.07 18.44
N ALA A 213 5.35 -17.24 18.47
CA ALA A 213 5.27 -18.19 17.37
C ALA A 213 3.82 -18.64 17.09
N LEU A 214 3.05 -18.89 18.15
CA LEU A 214 1.63 -19.24 18.04
C LEU A 214 0.81 -18.05 17.53
N ALA A 215 1.05 -16.85 18.07
CA ALA A 215 0.41 -15.62 17.64
C ALA A 215 0.61 -15.36 16.13
N GLN A 216 1.84 -15.56 15.66
CA GLN A 216 2.22 -15.36 14.27
C GLN A 216 1.63 -16.41 13.34
N PHE A 217 1.57 -17.67 13.77
CA PHE A 217 0.91 -18.70 12.99
C PHE A 217 -0.57 -18.34 12.79
N VAL A 218 -1.27 -17.96 13.88
CA VAL A 218 -2.68 -17.53 13.82
C VAL A 218 -2.84 -16.29 12.95
N MET A 219 -1.97 -15.28 13.09
CA MET A 219 -1.99 -14.08 12.27
C MET A 219 -1.72 -14.35 10.80
N SER A 220 -0.82 -15.29 10.50
CA SER A 220 -0.53 -15.68 9.13
C SER A 220 -1.69 -16.41 8.49
N MET A 221 -2.37 -17.28 9.25
CA MET A 221 -3.60 -17.93 8.81
C MET A 221 -4.74 -16.93 8.62
N LEU A 222 -4.91 -15.96 9.52
CA LEU A 222 -5.89 -14.88 9.37
C LEU A 222 -5.59 -14.01 8.15
N MET A 223 -4.33 -13.64 7.94
CA MET A 223 -3.91 -12.87 6.78
C MET A 223 -4.14 -13.67 5.50
N LEU A 224 -3.74 -14.94 5.45
CA LEU A 224 -3.99 -15.84 4.33
C LEU A 224 -5.49 -15.99 4.06
N ALA A 225 -6.31 -16.15 5.09
CA ALA A 225 -7.76 -16.16 4.98
C ALA A 225 -8.28 -14.84 4.40
N LEU A 226 -7.77 -13.69 4.86
CA LEU A 226 -8.09 -12.37 4.29
C LEU A 226 -7.61 -12.20 2.84
N VAL A 227 -6.52 -12.87 2.43
CA VAL A 227 -6.06 -12.92 1.04
C VAL A 227 -6.97 -13.81 0.19
N ILE A 228 -7.39 -14.96 0.70
CA ILE A 228 -8.29 -15.91 0.01
C ILE A 228 -9.69 -15.32 -0.12
N LEU A 229 -10.27 -14.83 0.99
CA LEU A 229 -11.48 -13.98 0.99
C LEU A 229 -11.24 -12.70 0.17
N GLY A 230 -9.97 -12.28 0.10
CA GLY A 230 -9.40 -11.21 -0.71
C GLY A 230 -9.62 -11.34 -2.22
N ALA A 231 -9.59 -12.58 -2.70
CA ALA A 231 -9.88 -12.93 -4.09
C ALA A 231 -11.39 -12.89 -4.41
N SER A 232 -12.26 -12.81 -3.38
CA SER A 232 -13.68 -12.55 -3.56
C SER A 232 -13.96 -11.07 -3.85
N SER A 233 -15.17 -10.76 -4.28
CA SER A 233 -15.65 -9.40 -4.55
C SER A 233 -15.62 -8.44 -3.35
N ARG A 234 -15.08 -8.82 -2.19
CA ARG A 234 -15.03 -8.05 -0.93
C ARG A 234 -13.63 -7.88 -0.34
N GLY A 235 -12.58 -8.22 -1.10
CA GLY A 235 -11.24 -8.40 -0.58
C GLY A 235 -10.28 -7.21 -0.46
N LEU A 236 -9.09 -7.48 0.13
CA LEU A 236 -7.92 -6.58 0.24
C LEU A 236 -7.53 -5.91 -1.08
N VAL A 237 -7.69 -6.62 -2.20
CA VAL A 237 -7.47 -6.09 -3.55
C VAL A 237 -8.38 -4.87 -3.78
N LYS A 238 -9.69 -4.99 -3.50
CA LYS A 238 -10.59 -3.84 -3.63
C LYS A 238 -10.26 -2.72 -2.65
N LEU A 239 -9.71 -3.02 -1.47
CA LEU A 239 -9.34 -1.99 -0.50
C LEU A 239 -8.32 -1.00 -1.10
N GLY A 240 -7.22 -1.49 -1.67
CA GLY A 240 -6.19 -0.66 -2.31
C GLY A 240 -6.70 0.12 -3.53
N ALA A 241 -7.75 -0.38 -4.18
CA ALA A 241 -8.43 0.31 -5.28
C ALA A 241 -9.18 1.58 -4.83
N HIS A 242 -9.66 1.63 -3.59
CA HIS A 242 -10.44 2.74 -3.03
C HIS A 242 -9.61 3.71 -2.17
N TRP A 243 -8.38 3.33 -1.82
CA TRP A 243 -7.46 4.22 -1.10
C TRP A 243 -7.02 5.40 -1.95
N ARG A 244 -6.90 6.56 -1.30
CA ARG A 244 -6.41 7.82 -1.86
C ARG A 244 -5.03 8.13 -1.30
N ASP A 245 -4.52 9.30 -1.68
CA ASP A 245 -3.19 9.78 -1.31
C ASP A 245 -2.97 9.77 0.21
N GLN A 246 -4.00 10.12 1.00
CA GLN A 246 -3.92 10.17 2.46
C GLN A 246 -3.82 8.76 3.06
N GLU A 247 -4.63 7.80 2.59
CA GLU A 247 -4.58 6.42 3.11
C GLU A 247 -3.32 5.70 2.64
N TRP A 248 -2.84 5.96 1.41
CA TRP A 248 -1.55 5.46 0.94
C TRP A 248 -0.37 6.05 1.73
N PHE A 249 -0.44 7.33 2.09
CA PHE A 249 0.55 7.95 2.96
C PHE A 249 0.52 7.35 4.36
N ALA A 250 -0.66 7.24 4.95
CA ALA A 250 -0.84 6.68 6.28
C ALA A 250 -0.37 5.22 6.33
N PHE A 251 -0.69 4.41 5.32
CA PHE A 251 -0.17 3.06 5.15
C PHE A 251 1.35 3.05 5.02
N GLY A 252 1.92 3.88 4.16
CA GLY A 252 3.37 3.94 3.95
C GLY A 252 4.12 4.33 5.23
N LEU A 253 3.57 5.27 6.01
CA LEU A 253 4.10 5.68 7.30
C LEU A 253 3.97 4.57 8.34
N SER A 254 2.80 3.95 8.48
CA SER A 254 2.59 2.79 9.35
C SER A 254 3.51 1.61 9.00
N PHE A 255 3.70 1.34 7.71
CA PHE A 255 4.62 0.31 7.23
C PHE A 255 6.07 0.66 7.60
N PHE A 256 6.51 1.90 7.40
CA PHE A 256 7.85 2.34 7.80
C PHE A 256 8.06 2.20 9.31
N LEU A 257 7.10 2.67 10.13
CA LEU A 257 7.14 2.55 11.58
C LEU A 257 7.15 1.09 12.04
N TYR A 258 6.42 0.22 11.34
CA TYR A 258 6.44 -1.23 11.58
C TYR A 258 7.84 -1.80 11.37
N GLN A 259 8.45 -1.50 10.22
CA GLN A 259 9.80 -1.95 9.89
C GLN A 259 10.84 -1.42 10.89
N LEU A 260 10.74 -0.14 11.26
CA LEU A 260 11.63 0.47 12.24
C LEU A 260 11.46 -0.15 13.63
N SER A 261 10.23 -0.34 14.08
CA SER A 261 9.94 -0.97 15.39
C SER A 261 10.44 -2.40 15.44
N MET A 262 10.33 -3.13 14.32
CA MET A 262 10.87 -4.49 14.20
C MET A 262 12.40 -4.49 14.32
N LEU A 263 13.09 -3.56 13.64
CA LEU A 263 14.55 -3.43 13.78
C LEU A 263 14.95 -3.09 15.22
N VAL A 264 14.24 -2.18 15.88
CA VAL A 264 14.50 -1.84 17.28
C VAL A 264 14.30 -3.07 18.17
N ALA A 265 13.20 -3.81 18.01
CA ALA A 265 12.92 -5.01 18.78
C ALA A 265 14.00 -6.10 18.62
N ILE A 266 14.57 -6.23 17.41
CA ILE A 266 15.63 -7.21 17.13
C ILE A 266 17.01 -6.76 17.65
N ARG A 267 17.25 -5.45 17.76
CA ARG A 267 18.57 -4.89 18.09
C ARG A 267 18.71 -4.43 19.53
N THR A 268 17.64 -4.46 20.29
CA THR A 268 17.61 -4.00 21.68
C THR A 268 17.05 -5.10 22.56
N THR A 269 17.43 -5.08 23.84
CA THR A 269 16.88 -5.99 24.86
C THR A 269 15.58 -5.46 25.44
N TRP A 270 14.81 -4.67 24.67
CA TRP A 270 13.54 -4.09 25.12
C TRP A 270 12.43 -5.12 24.97
N ASP A 271 12.36 -6.07 25.89
CA ASP A 271 11.41 -7.18 25.92
C ASP A 271 10.17 -6.92 26.80
N SER A 272 9.90 -5.65 27.13
CA SER A 272 8.78 -5.28 27.99
C SER A 272 7.44 -5.25 27.22
N PRO A 273 6.35 -5.81 27.80
CA PRO A 273 5.00 -5.69 27.26
C PRO A 273 4.57 -4.23 27.00
N VAL A 274 5.05 -3.29 27.83
CA VAL A 274 4.75 -1.85 27.68
C VAL A 274 5.31 -1.31 26.35
N VAL A 275 6.54 -1.68 26.00
CA VAL A 275 7.16 -1.27 24.72
C VAL A 275 6.40 -1.87 23.54
N GLY A 276 5.89 -3.10 23.70
CA GLY A 276 5.02 -3.73 22.72
C GLY A 276 3.71 -2.97 22.48
N VAL A 277 3.01 -2.57 23.55
CA VAL A 277 1.78 -1.76 23.45
C VAL A 277 2.07 -0.43 22.76
N VAL A 278 3.13 0.27 23.18
CA VAL A 278 3.49 1.57 22.60
C VAL A 278 3.83 1.43 21.12
N SER A 279 4.63 0.42 20.75
CA SER A 279 4.99 0.15 19.36
C SER A 279 3.75 -0.16 18.51
N ALA A 280 2.82 -0.96 19.04
CA ALA A 280 1.57 -1.30 18.36
C ALA A 280 0.71 -0.06 18.09
N ILE A 281 0.58 0.83 19.08
CA ILE A 281 -0.14 2.09 18.93
C ILE A 281 0.55 2.98 17.91
N VAL A 282 1.87 3.19 18.02
CA VAL A 282 2.64 4.04 17.09
C VAL A 282 2.52 3.55 15.64
N VAL A 283 2.54 2.24 15.42
CA VAL A 283 2.38 1.63 14.10
C VAL A 283 0.95 1.77 13.57
N ALA A 284 -0.07 1.50 14.40
CA ALA A 284 -1.47 1.52 13.95
C ALA A 284 -2.03 2.94 13.79
N LEU A 285 -1.54 3.90 14.58
CA LEU A 285 -2.13 5.23 14.72
C LEU A 285 -2.23 6.01 13.40
N PRO A 286 -1.18 6.13 12.55
CA PRO A 286 -1.27 6.88 11.30
C PRO A 286 -2.42 6.40 10.40
N MET A 287 -2.52 5.08 10.26
CA MET A 287 -3.53 4.44 9.42
C MET A 287 -4.93 4.51 10.03
N ALA A 288 -5.05 4.40 11.35
CA ALA A 288 -6.32 4.60 12.06
C ALA A 288 -6.82 6.05 11.92
N LEU A 289 -5.94 7.03 12.10
CA LEU A 289 -6.26 8.46 11.91
C LEU A 289 -6.65 8.74 10.45
N GLY A 290 -5.93 8.17 9.48
CA GLY A 290 -6.30 8.28 8.07
C GLY A 290 -7.70 7.74 7.78
N ALA A 291 -8.08 6.62 8.39
CA ALA A 291 -9.43 6.06 8.25
C ALA A 291 -10.51 6.96 8.88
N LEU A 292 -10.25 7.54 10.07
CA LEU A 292 -11.23 8.32 10.83
C LEU A 292 -11.41 9.75 10.32
N LEU A 293 -10.32 10.44 9.99
CA LEU A 293 -10.34 11.85 9.53
C LEU A 293 -11.05 12.02 8.18
N SER A 294 -11.16 10.94 7.40
CA SER A 294 -11.94 10.92 6.17
C SER A 294 -13.45 11.15 6.34
N LYS A 295 -13.97 11.25 7.58
CA LYS A 295 -15.39 11.42 7.92
C LYS A 295 -15.85 12.87 8.01
N GLN A 296 -14.98 13.83 8.33
CA GLN A 296 -15.39 15.13 8.87
C GLN A 296 -15.58 16.27 7.84
N ARG A 297 -15.61 16.00 6.53
CA ARG A 297 -15.76 17.05 5.50
C ARG A 297 -17.12 17.07 4.78
N SER A 298 -18.18 16.56 5.40
CA SER A 298 -19.56 16.75 4.93
C SER A 298 -20.16 18.02 5.49
#